data_AF-A0AAT9GAD6-F1
#
_entry.id   AF-A0AAT9GAD6-F1
#
_cell.length_a   1.000
_cell.length_b   1.000
_cell.length_c   1.000
_cell.angle_alpha   90.00
_cell.angle_beta   90.00
_cell.angle_gamma   90.00
#
_symmetry.space_group_name_H-M   'P 1'
#
loop_
_entity.id
_entity.type
_entity.pdbx_description
1 polymer ?
#
loop_
_entity_poly.entity_id
_entity_poly.type
_entity_poly.pdbx_seq_one_letter_code
_entity_poly.pdbx_strand_id
1 'polypeptide(L)' 'MIFLGYPESIRKVIYTTNSVESVNSQLRKVTNNKRVFPNDNAVFKSLYLTIDYMTKKWTIMDYAHSKLE' A
#
# COMPACT_ATOMS: atom_id res chain seq x y z
N MET A 1 -20.18 -7.55 -17.37
CA MET A 1 -18.73 -7.85 -17.34
C MET A 1 -17.92 -6.54 -17.27
N ILE A 2 -17.93 -5.86 -16.11
CA ILE A 2 -17.28 -4.53 -15.96
C ILE A 2 -15.76 -4.63 -16.11
N PHE A 3 -15.14 -5.69 -15.59
CA PHE A 3 -13.69 -5.92 -15.67
C PHE A 3 -13.15 -6.07 -17.11
N LEU A 4 -13.88 -6.75 -17.99
CA LEU A 4 -13.45 -6.97 -19.37
C LEU A 4 -13.57 -5.70 -20.24
N GLY A 5 -14.31 -4.70 -19.77
CA GLY A 5 -14.42 -3.39 -20.43
C GLY A 5 -13.16 -2.51 -20.28
N TYR A 6 -12.24 -2.85 -19.38
CA TYR A 6 -10.98 -2.11 -19.24
C TYR A 6 -9.91 -2.55 -20.25
N PRO A 7 -9.05 -1.63 -20.72
CA PRO A 7 -7.84 -1.95 -21.49
C PRO A 7 -6.96 -3.00 -20.80
N GLU A 8 -6.18 -3.74 -21.58
CA GLU A 8 -5.32 -4.82 -21.10
C GLU A 8 -4.33 -4.35 -20.01
N SER A 9 -3.77 -3.15 -20.16
CA SER A 9 -2.87 -2.54 -19.18
C SER A 9 -3.53 -2.36 -17.80
N ILE A 10 -4.80 -1.93 -17.77
CA ILE A 10 -5.54 -1.73 -16.52
C ILE A 10 -5.95 -3.07 -15.92
N ARG A 11 -6.41 -4.03 -16.74
CA ARG A 11 -6.69 -5.39 -16.26
C ARG A 11 -5.45 -6.03 -15.64
N LYS A 12 -4.27 -5.74 -16.20
CA LYS A 12 -2.99 -6.19 -15.67
C LYS A 12 -2.73 -5.69 -14.26
N VAL A 13 -2.98 -4.41 -14.01
CA VAL A 13 -2.87 -3.81 -12.68
C VAL A 13 -3.93 -4.33 -11.71
N ILE A 14 -5.15 -4.59 -12.19
CA ILE A 14 -6.23 -5.11 -11.33
C ILE A 14 -5.98 -6.56 -10.91
N TYR A 15 -5.46 -7.41 -11.81
CA TYR A 15 -5.19 -8.81 -11.45
C TYR A 15 -3.97 -8.96 -10.53
N THR A 16 -3.08 -7.96 -10.46
CA THR A 16 -1.89 -8.06 -9.61
C THR A 16 -2.25 -7.82 -8.15
N THR A 17 -2.06 -8.85 -7.33
CA THR A 17 -2.27 -8.76 -5.88
C THR A 17 -1.08 -8.14 -5.16
N ASN A 18 0.10 -8.09 -5.81
CA ASN A 18 1.36 -7.58 -5.25
C ASN A 18 1.24 -6.23 -4.54
N SER A 19 0.46 -5.29 -5.09
CA SER A 19 0.28 -3.95 -4.50
C SER A 19 -0.48 -4.01 -3.18
N VAL A 20 -1.57 -4.78 -3.12
CA VAL A 20 -2.39 -4.94 -1.91
C VAL A 20 -1.67 -5.80 -0.87
N GLU A 21 -1.01 -6.87 -1.30
CA GLU A 21 -0.20 -7.74 -0.45
C GLU A 21 0.97 -7.01 0.19
N SER A 22 1.64 -6.14 -0.57
CA SER A 22 2.72 -5.27 -0.08
C SER A 22 2.25 -4.39 1.07
N VAL A 23 1.11 -3.72 0.92
CA VAL A 23 0.50 -2.90 1.98
C VAL A 23 0.15 -3.76 3.19
N ASN A 24 -0.55 -4.87 2.99
CA ASN A 24 -0.93 -5.78 4.06
C ASN A 24 0.27 -6.33 4.83
N SER A 25 1.38 -6.62 4.14
CA SER A 25 2.64 -7.08 4.75
C SER A 25 3.22 -6.02 5.69
N GLN A 26 3.24 -4.75 5.29
CA GLN A 26 3.73 -3.66 6.14
C GLN A 26 2.83 -3.40 7.33
N LEU A 27 1.51 -3.42 7.14
CA LEU A 27 0.55 -3.28 8.24
C LEU A 27 0.69 -4.43 9.25
N ARG A 28 0.86 -5.67 8.78
CA ARG A 28 1.10 -6.82 9.66
C ARG A 28 2.39 -6.72 10.47
N LYS A 29 3.45 -6.12 9.92
CA LYS A 29 4.71 -5.92 10.66
C LYS A 29 4.51 -5.03 11.89
N VAL A 30 3.75 -3.95 11.75
CA VAL A 30 3.53 -3.01 12.86
C VAL A 30 2.53 -3.54 13.89
N THR A 31 1.54 -4.34 13.47
CA THR A 31 0.57 -4.95 14.39
C THR A 31 1.12 -6.19 15.08
N ASN A 32 1.95 -7.02 14.43
CA ASN A 32 2.50 -8.22 15.05
C ASN A 32 3.45 -7.91 16.21
N ASN A 33 4.20 -6.80 16.14
CA ASN A 33 5.08 -6.35 17.21
C ASN A 33 4.31 -5.75 18.40
N LYS A 34 3.04 -5.38 18.23
CA LYS A 34 2.17 -4.84 19.30
C LYS A 34 0.86 -5.62 19.36
N ARG A 35 0.87 -6.71 20.15
CA ARG A 35 -0.32 -7.58 20.34
C ARG A 35 -1.52 -6.91 21.02
N VAL A 36 -1.29 -5.89 21.84
CA VAL A 36 -2.34 -5.17 22.57
C VAL A 36 -2.13 -3.68 22.41
N PHE A 37 -3.22 -2.97 22.10
CA PHE A 37 -3.25 -1.52 22.06
C PHE A 37 -4.04 -0.98 23.25
N PRO A 38 -3.66 0.17 23.81
CA PRO A 38 -4.31 0.74 24.98
C PRO A 38 -5.71 1.30 24.71
N ASN A 39 -6.02 1.65 23.45
CA ASN A 39 -7.34 2.08 22.96
C ASN A 39 -7.35 2.07 21.42
N ASP A 40 -8.53 2.22 20.83
CA ASP A 40 -8.72 2.18 19.36
C ASP A 40 -7.96 3.31 18.64
N ASN A 41 -7.91 4.50 19.24
CA ASN A 41 -7.17 5.64 18.68
C ASN A 41 -5.68 5.35 18.53
N ALA A 42 -5.08 4.58 19.44
CA ALA A 42 -3.69 4.16 19.36
C ALA A 42 -3.45 3.23 18.16
N VAL A 43 -4.41 2.35 17.84
CA VAL A 43 -4.36 1.50 16.64
C VAL A 43 -4.38 2.36 15.39
N PHE A 44 -5.39 3.24 15.27
CA PHE A 44 -5.55 4.10 14.09
C PHE A 44 -4.33 4.99 13.87
N LYS A 45 -3.76 5.57 14.94
CA LYS A 45 -2.54 6.38 14.84
C LYS A 45 -1.35 5.57 14.34
N SER A 46 -1.18 4.33 14.82
CA SER A 46 -0.10 3.45 14.37
C SER A 46 -0.23 3.07 12.89
N LEU A 47 -1.44 2.74 12.44
CA LEU A 47 -1.70 2.43 11.04
C LEU A 47 -1.49 3.65 10.14
N TYR A 48 -1.98 4.83 10.56
CA TYR A 48 -1.80 6.09 9.83
C TYR A 48 -0.31 6.41 9.62
N LEU A 49 0.50 6.36 10.69
CA LEU A 49 1.94 6.62 10.59
C LEU A 49 2.65 5.64 9.64
N THR A 50 2.21 4.39 9.63
CA THR A 50 2.75 3.36 8.72
C THR A 50 2.41 3.67 7.26
N ILE A 51 1.17 4.10 6.99
CA ILE A 51 0.71 4.50 5.66
C ILE A 51 1.45 5.75 5.18
N ASP A 52 1.62 6.76 6.04
CA ASP A 52 2.38 7.97 5.73
C ASP A 52 3.84 7.63 5.35
N TYR A 53 4.48 6.76 6.12
CA TYR A 53 5.83 6.26 5.82
C TYR A 53 5.90 5.53 4.47
N MET A 54 4.94 4.63 4.18
CA MET A 54 4.88 3.92 2.89
C MET A 54 4.70 4.89 1.72
N THR A 55 3.79 5.86 1.88
CA THR A 55 3.45 6.83 0.82
C THR A 55 4.64 7.71 0.47
N LYS A 56 5.40 8.16 1.47
CA LYS A 56 6.65 8.92 1.26
C LYS A 56 7.72 8.15 0.48
N LYS A 57 7.69 6.81 0.52
CA LYS A 57 8.62 5.97 -0.25
C LYS A 57 8.16 5.78 -1.70
N TRP A 58 6.86 5.78 -1.96
CA TRP A 58 6.30 5.56 -3.29
C TRP A 58 6.57 6.72 -4.26
N THR A 59 6.69 7.96 -3.76
CA THR A 59 7.08 9.13 -4.57
C THR A 59 8.48 9.05 -5.18
N ILE A 60 9.38 8.24 -4.62
CA ILE A 60 10.73 8.04 -5.20
C ILE A 60 10.64 7.23 -6.51
N MET A 61 9.64 6.36 -6.66
CA MET A 61 9.44 5.57 -7.87
C MET A 61 9.00 6.45 -9.06
N ASP A 62 8.22 7.49 -8.78
CA ASP A 62 7.75 8.48 -9.77
C ASP A 62 8.92 9.30 -10.35
N TYR A 63 9.84 9.72 -9.47
CA TYR A 63 11.06 10.45 -9.85
C TYR A 63 12.05 9.61 -10.69
N ALA A 64 12.02 8.28 -10.55
CA ALA A 64 12.86 7.37 -11.32
C ALA A 64 12.29 7.12 -12.73
N HIS A 65 10.96 7.10 -12.88
CA HIS A 65 10.31 7.02 -14.18
C HIS A 65 10.41 8.35 -14.96
N SER A 66 10.31 9.49 -14.28
CA SER A 66 10.39 10.82 -14.91
C SER A 66 11.78 11.22 -15.43
N LYS A 67 12.83 10.43 -15.14
CA LYS A 67 14.22 10.69 -15.54
C LYS A 67 14.70 9.77 -16.67
N LEU A 68 13.84 8.86 -17.11
CA LEU A 68 14.06 7.95 -18.24
C LEU A 68 13.34 8.42 -19.51
N GLU A 69 12.66 9.58 -19.44
CA GLU A 69 12.13 10.34 -20.57
C GLU A 69 13.04 11.53 -20.90
#